data_AF-B4YK20-F1
#
_entry.id   AF-B4YK20-F1
#
_cell.length_a   1.000
_cell.length_b   1.000
_cell.length_c   1.000
_cell.angle_alpha   90.00
_cell.angle_beta   90.00
_cell.angle_gamma   90.00
#
_symmetry.space_group_name_H-M   'P 1'
#
loop_
_entity.id
_entity.type
_entity.pdbx_description
1 polymer ?
#
loop_
_entity_poly.entity_id
_entity_poly.type
_entity_poly.pdbx_seq_one_letter_code
_entity_poly.pdbx_strand_id
1 'polypeptide(L)'
;MEYPIFALKAGDTRTLRFDHNNVKTVITASAEYGRATIFDKDVWIYCVSKLMQAKFKNLPISRNIRFSTYDFLISTNRQTGGSQYEQFKQSLERLSGTRISTEIETGGLRQADFVGLIDNARVIEEDIQGRTVAVEITLPNWLYRSVEHNEVLAISKDYFRLRKPIDRRIYEIARKHCGNKPEWKISLELLHKKTGITDVLRNFRVAINSLAKADVLPDYHVKFEKESDSVIFSNRDPDIGAKVMLKRANLFN
;
A
#
# COMPACT_ATOMS: atom_id res chain seq x y z
N MET A 1 -1.04 -6.08 5.45
CA MET A 1 -0.78 -6.91 4.26
C MET A 1 0.70 -7.21 4.19
N GLU A 2 1.11 -8.42 4.57
CA GLU A 2 2.51 -8.83 4.46
C GLU A 2 2.88 -9.25 3.03
N TYR A 3 1.93 -9.75 2.24
CA TYR A 3 2.21 -10.20 0.87
C TYR A 3 2.52 -9.03 -0.09
N PRO A 4 3.49 -9.20 -1.01
CA PRO A 4 3.82 -8.23 -2.06
C PRO A 4 2.81 -8.31 -3.22
N ILE A 5 1.55 -7.95 -2.92
CA ILE A 5 0.43 -7.98 -3.88
C ILE A 5 0.74 -7.07 -5.08
N PHE A 6 1.19 -5.85 -4.79
CA PHE A 6 1.55 -4.86 -5.80
C PHE A 6 2.96 -5.11 -6.33
N ALA A 7 3.11 -5.04 -7.65
CA ALA A 7 4.40 -5.15 -8.32
C ALA A 7 5.27 -3.91 -8.06
N LEU A 8 6.59 -4.11 -7.98
CA LEU A 8 7.56 -3.02 -7.90
C LEU A 8 7.94 -2.46 -9.27
N LYS A 9 7.54 -3.14 -10.35
CA LYS A 9 7.79 -2.75 -11.75
C LYS A 9 6.53 -3.03 -12.57
N ALA A 10 6.19 -2.12 -13.47
CA ALA A 10 5.09 -2.30 -14.41
C ALA A 10 5.37 -3.47 -15.38
N GLY A 11 4.31 -4.10 -15.89
CA GLY A 11 4.42 -5.24 -16.81
C GLY A 11 4.80 -6.57 -16.13
N ASP A 12 4.75 -6.65 -14.79
CA ASP A 12 4.98 -7.91 -14.09
C ASP A 12 3.75 -8.82 -14.22
N THR A 13 3.83 -9.79 -15.12
CA THR A 13 2.78 -10.78 -15.42
C THR A 13 2.88 -12.06 -14.60
N ARG A 14 3.85 -12.15 -13.67
CA ARG A 14 4.06 -13.37 -12.89
C ARG A 14 2.88 -13.63 -11.96
N THR A 15 2.47 -14.90 -11.93
CA THR A 15 1.53 -15.37 -10.91
C THR A 15 2.27 -15.62 -9.60
N LEU A 16 1.85 -14.96 -8.53
CA LEU A 16 2.40 -15.21 -7.19
C LEU A 16 1.56 -16.24 -6.45
N ARG A 17 2.21 -17.14 -5.72
CA ARG A 17 1.56 -18.17 -4.90
C ARG A 17 2.16 -18.13 -3.50
N PHE A 18 1.30 -18.09 -2.50
CA PHE A 18 1.67 -18.09 -1.09
C PHE A 18 0.87 -19.16 -0.37
N ASP A 19 1.52 -19.82 0.59
CA ASP A 19 0.88 -20.76 1.49
C ASP A 19 1.25 -20.35 2.93
N HIS A 20 0.24 -20.07 3.74
CA HIS A 20 0.42 -19.69 5.13
C HIS A 20 -0.81 -20.04 5.96
N ASN A 21 -0.62 -20.73 7.09
CA ASN A 21 -1.68 -21.08 8.05
C ASN A 21 -2.94 -21.69 7.40
N ASN A 22 -2.76 -22.69 6.53
CA ASN A 22 -3.84 -23.37 5.77
C ASN A 22 -4.62 -22.46 4.80
N VAL A 23 -4.08 -21.28 4.46
CA VAL A 23 -4.63 -20.39 3.44
C VAL A 23 -3.68 -20.36 2.25
N LYS A 24 -4.16 -20.86 1.11
CA LYS A 24 -3.45 -20.73 -0.17
C LYS A 24 -3.91 -19.45 -0.84
N THR A 25 -2.98 -18.55 -1.11
CA THR A 25 -3.25 -17.28 -1.81
C THR A 25 -2.58 -17.29 -3.17
N VAL A 26 -3.33 -17.01 -4.23
CA VAL A 26 -2.80 -16.83 -5.59
C VAL A 26 -3.12 -15.43 -6.07
N ILE A 27 -2.13 -14.76 -6.66
CA ILE A 27 -2.29 -13.42 -7.23
C ILE A 27 -1.94 -13.50 -8.71
N THR A 28 -2.91 -13.17 -9.55
CA THR A 28 -2.78 -13.18 -11.00
C THR A 28 -2.81 -11.78 -11.57
N ALA A 29 -2.22 -11.64 -12.75
CA ALA A 29 -2.07 -10.41 -13.49
C ALA A 29 -3.05 -10.39 -14.67
N SER A 30 -3.40 -9.19 -15.14
CA SER A 30 -3.88 -9.04 -16.52
C SER A 30 -2.75 -9.39 -17.49
N ALA A 31 -3.05 -10.13 -18.56
CA ALA A 31 -2.07 -10.45 -19.59
C ALA A 31 -1.59 -9.19 -20.35
N GLU A 32 -2.49 -8.21 -20.52
CA GLU A 32 -2.21 -6.98 -21.26
C GLU A 32 -1.42 -5.97 -20.41
N TYR A 33 -1.80 -5.79 -19.15
CA TYR A 33 -1.26 -4.70 -18.32
C TYR A 33 -0.29 -5.16 -17.22
N GLY A 34 -0.19 -6.46 -16.96
CA GLY A 34 0.49 -6.99 -15.78
C GLY A 34 -0.28 -6.71 -14.48
N ARG A 35 0.37 -6.98 -13.34
CA ARG A 35 -0.19 -6.65 -12.01
C ARG A 35 -0.15 -5.16 -11.74
N ALA A 36 -1.07 -4.68 -10.91
CA ALA A 36 -1.03 -3.36 -10.31
C ALA A 36 0.30 -3.15 -9.58
N THR A 37 0.88 -1.99 -9.82
CA THR A 37 2.14 -1.54 -9.24
C THR A 37 1.92 -0.88 -7.89
N ILE A 38 2.99 -0.74 -7.11
CA ILE A 38 2.92 -0.05 -5.81
C ILE A 38 2.48 1.42 -5.92
N PHE A 39 2.62 2.04 -7.09
CA PHE A 39 2.09 3.39 -7.36
C PHE A 39 0.57 3.37 -7.60
N ASP A 40 0.02 2.30 -8.15
CA ASP A 40 -1.44 2.17 -8.35
C ASP A 40 -2.17 2.07 -7.01
N LYS A 41 -1.49 1.55 -5.97
CA LYS A 41 -1.97 1.53 -4.58
C LYS A 41 -2.29 2.93 -4.04
N ASP A 42 -1.77 4.00 -4.64
CA ASP A 42 -2.14 5.37 -4.25
C ASP A 42 -3.65 5.59 -4.32
N VAL A 43 -4.36 4.89 -5.22
CA VAL A 43 -5.84 4.91 -5.29
C VAL A 43 -6.46 4.38 -4.00
N TRP A 44 -5.95 3.26 -3.47
CA TRP A 44 -6.41 2.73 -2.18
C TRP A 44 -6.13 3.69 -1.04
N ILE A 45 -4.90 4.20 -0.95
CA ILE A 45 -4.50 5.12 0.13
C ILE A 45 -5.38 6.36 0.09
N TYR A 46 -5.64 6.91 -1.09
CA TYR A 46 -6.51 8.07 -1.28
C TYR A 46 -7.96 7.76 -0.86
N CYS A 47 -8.56 6.68 -1.36
CA CYS A 47 -9.93 6.29 -1.00
C CYS A 47 -10.08 6.06 0.51
N VAL A 48 -9.17 5.28 1.11
CA VAL A 48 -9.14 5.03 2.56
C VAL A 48 -9.01 6.35 3.33
N SER A 49 -8.18 7.29 2.86
CA SER A 49 -8.05 8.59 3.52
C SER A 49 -9.36 9.40 3.51
N LYS A 50 -10.14 9.34 2.43
CA LYS A 50 -11.45 10.00 2.33
C LYS A 50 -12.47 9.38 3.27
N LEU A 51 -12.52 8.04 3.34
CA LEU A 51 -13.40 7.34 4.28
C LEU A 51 -13.03 7.64 5.73
N MET A 52 -11.75 7.64 6.08
CA MET A 52 -11.29 8.00 7.43
C MET A 52 -11.62 9.47 7.78
N GLN A 53 -11.50 10.40 6.82
CA GLN A 53 -11.92 11.79 7.02
C GLN A 53 -13.42 11.91 7.27
N ALA A 54 -14.25 11.17 6.53
CA ALA A 54 -15.69 11.12 6.75
C ALA A 54 -16.02 10.58 8.15
N LYS A 55 -15.40 9.46 8.56
CA LYS A 55 -15.54 8.90 9.92
C LYS A 55 -15.15 9.90 10.99
N PHE A 56 -14.02 10.59 10.83
CA PHE A 56 -13.56 11.61 11.78
C PHE A 56 -14.56 12.77 11.92
N LYS A 57 -15.29 13.09 10.85
CA LYS A 57 -16.36 14.10 10.84
C LYS A 57 -17.73 13.54 11.24
N ASN A 58 -17.83 12.29 11.70
CA ASN A 58 -19.08 11.58 11.97
C ASN A 58 -20.06 11.56 10.79
N LEU A 59 -19.53 11.52 9.55
CA LEU A 59 -20.32 11.36 8.33
C LEU A 59 -20.43 9.88 7.94
N PRO A 60 -21.53 9.47 7.30
CA PRO A 60 -21.66 8.12 6.78
C PRO A 60 -20.58 7.84 5.73
N ILE A 61 -20.04 6.62 5.75
CA ILE A 61 -19.10 6.14 4.74
C ILE A 61 -19.81 5.22 3.75
N SER A 62 -19.25 5.13 2.54
CA SER A 62 -19.74 4.27 1.48
C SER A 62 -18.57 3.53 0.83
N ARG A 63 -18.84 2.31 0.39
CA ARG A 63 -17.89 1.53 -0.40
C ARG A 63 -17.67 2.08 -1.81
N ASN A 64 -18.61 2.88 -2.30
CA ASN A 64 -18.52 3.61 -3.57
C ASN A 64 -18.05 5.03 -3.27
N ILE A 65 -16.82 5.36 -3.69
CA ILE A 65 -16.20 6.65 -3.45
C ILE A 65 -16.10 7.40 -4.77
N ARG A 66 -16.72 8.58 -4.85
CA ARG A 66 -16.61 9.49 -5.99
C ARG A 66 -15.67 10.65 -5.68
N PHE A 67 -14.78 10.97 -6.60
CA PHE A 67 -13.84 12.10 -6.49
C PHE A 67 -13.40 12.59 -7.87
N SER A 68 -12.87 13.82 -7.93
CA SER A 68 -12.26 14.33 -9.17
C SER A 68 -10.85 13.76 -9.36
N THR A 69 -10.47 13.45 -10.60
CA THR A 69 -9.10 13.02 -10.92
C THR A 69 -8.08 14.09 -10.54
N TYR A 70 -8.43 15.38 -10.70
CA TYR A 70 -7.59 16.50 -10.30
C TYR A 70 -7.23 16.44 -8.80
N ASP A 71 -8.22 16.28 -7.92
CA ASP A 71 -7.98 16.21 -6.47
C ASP A 71 -7.12 15.01 -6.08
N PHE A 72 -7.32 13.88 -6.75
CA PHE A 72 -6.49 12.69 -6.57
C PHE A 72 -5.03 12.97 -6.94
N LEU A 73 -4.78 13.55 -8.12
CA LEU A 73 -3.43 13.83 -8.60
C LEU A 73 -2.70 14.80 -7.65
N ILE A 74 -3.35 15.88 -7.23
CA ILE A 74 -2.80 16.83 -6.26
C ILE A 74 -2.52 16.15 -4.92
N SER A 75 -3.50 15.43 -4.37
CA SER A 75 -3.38 14.80 -3.04
C SER A 75 -2.30 13.71 -2.98
N THR A 76 -2.01 13.08 -4.11
CA THR A 76 -0.98 12.03 -4.26
C THR A 76 0.32 12.56 -4.84
N ASN A 77 0.53 13.88 -4.81
CA ASN A 77 1.77 14.55 -5.23
C ASN A 77 2.21 14.20 -6.68
N ARG A 78 1.23 14.16 -7.59
CA ARG A 78 1.40 13.96 -9.03
C ARG A 78 1.18 15.28 -9.77
N GLN A 79 1.79 15.39 -10.95
CA GLN A 79 1.50 16.48 -11.87
C GLN A 79 0.08 16.33 -12.44
N THR A 80 -0.47 17.42 -12.98
CA THR A 80 -1.85 17.49 -13.47
C THR A 80 -1.91 17.69 -15.00
N GLY A 81 -0.91 17.22 -15.74
CA GLY A 81 -0.90 17.24 -17.21
C GLY A 81 -1.67 16.06 -17.81
N GLY A 82 -2.03 16.14 -19.10
CA GLY A 82 -2.86 15.14 -19.77
C GLY A 82 -2.30 13.70 -19.68
N SER A 83 -0.98 13.54 -19.74
CA SER A 83 -0.35 12.22 -19.58
C SER A 83 -0.57 11.60 -18.20
N GLN A 84 -0.75 12.40 -17.14
CA GLN A 84 -1.05 11.88 -15.80
C GLN A 84 -2.50 11.39 -15.68
N TYR A 85 -3.44 11.98 -16.41
CA TYR A 85 -4.81 11.47 -16.49
C TYR A 85 -4.84 10.11 -17.17
N GLU A 86 -4.08 9.97 -18.26
CA GLU A 86 -3.95 8.69 -18.98
C GLU A 86 -3.27 7.62 -18.10
N GLN A 87 -2.18 7.97 -17.41
CA GLN A 87 -1.54 7.07 -16.45
C GLN A 87 -2.48 6.67 -15.31
N PHE A 88 -3.36 7.57 -14.87
CA PHE A 88 -4.37 7.25 -13.88
C PHE A 88 -5.40 6.25 -14.42
N LYS A 89 -5.92 6.44 -15.64
CA LYS A 89 -6.81 5.47 -16.30
C LYS A 89 -6.15 4.08 -16.39
N GLN A 90 -4.90 4.01 -16.84
CA GLN A 90 -4.14 2.75 -16.86
C GLN A 90 -3.90 2.15 -15.47
N SER A 91 -3.82 2.97 -14.43
CA SER A 91 -3.73 2.50 -13.04
C SER A 91 -5.02 1.79 -12.64
N LEU A 92 -6.19 2.30 -13.06
CA LEU A 92 -7.48 1.67 -12.82
C LEU A 92 -7.60 0.33 -13.57
N GLU A 93 -7.15 0.27 -14.82
CA GLU A 93 -7.11 -0.99 -15.59
C GLU A 93 -6.27 -2.07 -14.89
N ARG A 94 -5.07 -1.71 -14.42
CA ARG A 94 -4.21 -2.65 -13.66
C ARG A 94 -4.83 -3.08 -12.34
N LEU A 95 -5.50 -2.18 -11.62
CA LEU A 95 -6.19 -2.49 -10.36
C LEU A 95 -7.37 -3.45 -10.59
N SER A 96 -8.18 -3.20 -11.63
CA SER A 96 -9.30 -4.07 -12.03
C SER A 96 -8.80 -5.45 -12.49
N GLY A 97 -7.70 -5.49 -13.24
CA GLY A 97 -7.14 -6.72 -13.82
C GLY A 97 -6.31 -7.57 -12.86
N THR A 98 -5.93 -7.06 -11.69
CA THR A 98 -5.19 -7.86 -10.68
C THR A 98 -6.17 -8.61 -9.80
N ARG A 99 -6.11 -9.94 -9.84
CA ARG A 99 -7.02 -10.81 -9.08
C ARG A 99 -6.27 -11.54 -7.98
N ILE A 100 -6.91 -11.63 -6.82
CA ILE A 100 -6.47 -12.42 -5.68
C ILE A 100 -7.48 -13.54 -5.51
N SER A 101 -7.01 -14.78 -5.45
CA SER A 101 -7.80 -15.90 -4.95
C SER A 101 -7.23 -16.42 -3.64
N THR A 102 -8.11 -16.78 -2.72
CA THR A 102 -7.75 -17.40 -1.46
C THR A 102 -8.55 -18.67 -1.27
N GLU A 103 -7.87 -19.79 -1.02
CA GLU A 103 -8.49 -21.06 -0.69
C GLU A 103 -8.18 -21.39 0.78
N ILE A 104 -9.24 -21.71 1.53
CA ILE A 104 -9.17 -22.03 2.96
C ILE A 104 -9.89 -23.36 3.18
N GLU A 105 -9.27 -24.26 3.92
CA GLU A 105 -9.88 -25.53 4.35
C GLU A 105 -10.22 -25.45 5.84
N THR A 106 -11.52 -25.51 6.18
CA THR A 106 -12.01 -25.47 7.56
C THR A 106 -12.98 -26.63 7.79
N GLY A 107 -12.68 -27.49 8.77
CA GLY A 107 -13.57 -28.60 9.13
C GLY A 107 -13.87 -29.58 7.99
N GLY A 108 -12.94 -29.77 7.05
CA GLY A 108 -13.10 -30.62 5.87
C GLY A 108 -13.83 -29.97 4.68
N LEU A 109 -14.30 -28.72 4.82
CA LEU A 109 -14.88 -27.95 3.71
C LEU A 109 -13.84 -26.98 3.14
N ARG A 110 -13.72 -26.97 1.81
CA ARG A 110 -12.87 -26.01 1.08
C ARG A 110 -13.72 -24.86 0.55
N GLN A 111 -13.34 -23.65 0.89
CA GLN A 111 -13.91 -22.42 0.35
C GLN A 111 -12.84 -21.68 -0.44
N ALA A 112 -13.20 -21.21 -1.64
CA ALA A 112 -12.35 -20.38 -2.47
C ALA A 112 -13.03 -19.04 -2.74
N ASP A 113 -12.37 -17.94 -2.36
CA ASP A 113 -12.81 -16.58 -2.64
C ASP A 113 -11.97 -15.97 -3.76
N PHE A 114 -12.61 -15.18 -4.63
CA PHE A 114 -11.96 -14.51 -5.75
C PHE A 114 -12.29 -13.02 -5.74
N VAL A 115 -11.30 -12.18 -5.52
CA VAL A 115 -11.48 -10.73 -5.37
C VAL A 115 -10.52 -9.94 -6.25
N GLY A 116 -10.96 -8.76 -6.70
CA GLY A 116 -10.09 -7.79 -7.36
C GLY A 116 -9.38 -6.90 -6.36
N LEU A 117 -8.46 -6.06 -6.84
CA LEU A 117 -7.96 -4.96 -6.01
C LEU A 117 -8.96 -3.81 -5.93
N ILE A 118 -9.82 -3.68 -6.93
CA ILE A 118 -11.05 -2.89 -6.87
C ILE A 118 -12.17 -3.76 -7.42
N ASP A 119 -13.39 -3.54 -6.92
CA ASP A 119 -14.55 -4.28 -7.42
C ASP A 119 -15.12 -3.62 -8.69
N ASN A 120 -15.00 -2.29 -8.79
CA ASN A 120 -15.43 -1.52 -9.94
C ASN A 120 -14.72 -0.16 -10.02
N ALA A 121 -14.53 0.35 -11.23
CA ALA A 121 -14.13 1.74 -11.48
C ALA A 121 -14.97 2.31 -12.63
N ARG A 122 -15.49 3.52 -12.45
CA ARG A 122 -16.21 4.26 -13.49
C ARG A 122 -15.57 5.62 -13.68
N VAL A 123 -15.10 5.87 -14.90
CA VAL A 123 -14.61 7.17 -15.32
C VAL A 123 -15.80 7.92 -15.91
N ILE A 124 -16.19 9.03 -15.29
CA ILE A 124 -17.31 9.88 -15.70
C ILE A 124 -16.70 11.14 -16.33
N GLU A 125 -16.83 11.25 -17.65
CA GLU A 125 -16.32 12.37 -18.44
C GLU A 125 -17.46 13.34 -18.74
N GLU A 126 -17.42 14.58 -18.21
CA GLU A 126 -18.37 15.63 -18.60
C GLU A 126 -17.74 17.03 -18.52
N ASP A 127 -17.11 17.46 -19.61
CA ASP A 127 -17.00 18.85 -20.05
C ASP A 127 -16.95 18.81 -21.60
N ILE A 128 -17.40 19.87 -22.27
CA ILE A 128 -17.39 20.13 -23.72
C ILE A 128 -15.97 19.92 -24.30
N GLN A 129 -14.93 19.96 -23.47
CA GLN A 129 -13.52 19.72 -23.81
C GLN A 129 -13.00 18.30 -23.51
N GLY A 130 -13.84 17.34 -23.09
CA GLY A 130 -13.47 15.93 -22.93
C GLY A 130 -12.55 15.60 -21.73
N ARG A 131 -12.54 16.42 -20.68
CA ARG A 131 -11.75 16.14 -19.47
C ARG A 131 -12.52 15.21 -18.54
N THR A 132 -11.85 14.22 -17.95
CA THR A 132 -12.43 13.39 -16.88
C THR A 132 -12.75 14.26 -15.66
N VAL A 133 -14.02 14.46 -15.36
CA VAL A 133 -14.47 15.32 -14.25
C VAL A 133 -14.61 14.55 -12.96
N ALA A 134 -15.03 13.28 -13.02
CA ALA A 134 -15.17 12.45 -11.83
C ALA A 134 -14.79 11.00 -12.11
N VAL A 135 -14.26 10.33 -11.08
CA VAL A 135 -14.12 8.88 -11.04
C VAL A 135 -14.87 8.36 -9.84
N GLU A 136 -15.52 7.22 -10.02
CA GLU A 136 -16.13 6.45 -8.95
C GLU A 136 -15.41 5.12 -8.79
N ILE A 137 -14.99 4.79 -7.57
CA ILE A 137 -14.31 3.54 -7.23
C ILE A 137 -15.17 2.78 -6.23
N THR A 138 -15.42 1.50 -6.51
CA THR A 138 -15.96 0.55 -5.53
C THR A 138 -14.81 -0.24 -4.91
N LEU A 139 -14.58 -0.05 -3.62
CA LEU A 139 -13.54 -0.80 -2.90
C LEU A 139 -13.95 -2.28 -2.71
N PRO A 140 -12.98 -3.19 -2.70
CA PRO A 140 -13.27 -4.57 -2.36
C PRO A 140 -13.77 -4.64 -0.92
N ASN A 141 -14.76 -5.51 -0.67
CA ASN A 141 -15.46 -5.58 0.62
C ASN A 141 -14.51 -5.72 1.82
N TRP A 142 -13.46 -6.52 1.70
CA TRP A 142 -12.48 -6.70 2.78
C TRP A 142 -11.73 -5.40 3.15
N LEU A 143 -11.40 -4.56 2.16
CA LEU A 143 -10.69 -3.30 2.40
C LEU A 143 -11.63 -2.28 3.03
N TYR A 144 -12.88 -2.23 2.54
CA TYR A 144 -13.91 -1.38 3.12
C TYR A 144 -14.21 -1.76 4.59
N ARG A 145 -14.37 -3.05 4.91
CA ARG A 145 -14.54 -3.54 6.28
C ARG A 145 -13.36 -3.19 7.19
N SER A 146 -12.13 -3.25 6.66
CA SER A 146 -10.94 -2.82 7.43
C SER A 146 -11.03 -1.34 7.84
N VAL A 147 -11.65 -0.48 7.01
CA VAL A 147 -11.89 0.92 7.35
C VAL A 147 -13.01 1.07 8.38
N GLU A 148 -14.12 0.33 8.22
CA GLU A 148 -15.23 0.32 9.19
C GLU A 148 -14.74 -0.03 10.60
N HIS A 149 -13.88 -1.05 10.72
CA HIS A 149 -13.35 -1.53 11.99
C HIS A 149 -12.07 -0.79 12.48
N ASN A 150 -11.64 0.28 11.80
CA ASN A 150 -10.43 1.04 12.14
C ASN A 150 -9.13 0.19 12.11
N GLU A 151 -9.07 -0.83 11.27
CA GLU A 151 -7.93 -1.74 11.13
C GLU A 151 -6.90 -1.27 10.09
N VAL A 152 -7.06 -0.05 9.58
CA VAL A 152 -6.12 0.59 8.64
C VAL A 152 -5.01 1.34 9.38
N LEU A 153 -3.79 1.28 8.83
CA LEU A 153 -2.66 2.04 9.35
C LEU A 153 -2.63 3.43 8.72
N ALA A 154 -2.47 4.47 9.56
CA ALA A 154 -2.25 5.82 9.08
C ALA A 154 -0.91 5.91 8.35
N ILE A 155 -0.92 6.49 7.14
CA ILE A 155 0.24 6.71 6.27
C ILE A 155 0.58 8.20 6.28
N SER A 156 1.86 8.54 6.35
CA SER A 156 2.33 9.93 6.25
C SER A 156 2.01 10.52 4.87
N LYS A 157 1.68 11.81 4.81
CA LYS A 157 1.46 12.53 3.54
C LYS A 157 2.72 12.53 2.66
N ASP A 158 3.90 12.52 3.27
CA ASP A 158 5.17 12.49 2.55
C ASP A 158 5.46 11.15 1.88
N TYR A 159 4.67 10.11 2.16
CA TYR A 159 4.71 8.83 1.43
C TYR A 159 4.64 9.03 -0.09
N PHE A 160 3.79 9.95 -0.54
CA PHE A 160 3.61 10.21 -1.97
C PHE A 160 4.82 10.89 -2.63
N ARG A 161 5.76 11.42 -1.84
CA ARG A 161 7.03 11.98 -2.33
C ARG A 161 8.06 10.90 -2.65
N LEU A 162 7.92 9.69 -2.11
CA LEU A 162 8.81 8.57 -2.41
C LEU A 162 8.68 8.19 -3.90
N ARG A 163 9.76 8.42 -4.66
CA ARG A 163 9.80 8.19 -6.12
C ARG A 163 10.24 6.78 -6.49
N LYS A 164 10.93 6.05 -5.62
CA LYS A 164 11.36 4.68 -5.89
C LYS A 164 10.29 3.69 -5.39
N PRO A 165 9.86 2.71 -6.22
CA PRO A 165 8.93 1.67 -5.80
C PRO A 165 9.37 0.94 -4.54
N ILE A 166 10.66 0.62 -4.46
CA ILE A 166 11.21 -0.15 -3.34
C ILE A 166 11.17 0.65 -2.02
N ASP A 167 11.43 1.95 -2.06
CA ASP A 167 11.38 2.81 -0.87
C ASP A 167 9.95 2.88 -0.32
N ARG A 168 8.94 2.95 -1.19
CA ARG A 168 7.53 2.85 -0.79
C ARG A 168 7.22 1.52 -0.11
N ARG A 169 7.69 0.42 -0.69
CA ARG A 169 7.48 -0.91 -0.11
C ARG A 169 8.16 -1.05 1.25
N ILE A 170 9.38 -0.51 1.38
CA ILE A 170 10.12 -0.49 2.64
C ILE A 170 9.37 0.35 3.69
N TYR A 171 8.84 1.52 3.31
CA TYR A 171 8.01 2.34 4.20
C TYR A 171 6.81 1.55 4.72
N GLU A 172 6.08 0.83 3.85
CA GLU A 172 4.92 0.04 4.27
C GLU A 172 5.27 -1.06 5.27
N ILE A 173 6.40 -1.74 5.05
CA ILE A 173 6.90 -2.80 5.93
C ILE A 173 7.31 -2.19 7.28
N ALA A 174 8.08 -1.09 7.26
CA ALA A 174 8.48 -0.37 8.46
C ALA A 174 7.25 0.13 9.23
N ARG A 175 6.25 0.71 8.55
CA ARG A 175 5.02 1.18 9.17
C ARG A 175 4.20 0.07 9.81
N LYS A 176 4.18 -1.13 9.21
CA LYS A 176 3.48 -2.29 9.76
C LYS A 176 4.18 -2.89 10.99
N HIS A 177 5.52 -2.96 10.99
CA HIS A 177 6.28 -3.68 12.01
C HIS A 177 6.86 -2.78 13.12
N CYS A 178 7.39 -1.61 12.74
CA CYS A 178 7.84 -0.58 13.67
C CYS A 178 6.63 0.18 14.22
N GLY A 179 5.73 0.65 13.36
CA GLY A 179 4.54 1.39 13.78
C GLY A 179 4.94 2.61 14.64
N ASN A 180 4.48 2.63 15.90
CA ASN A 180 4.83 3.67 16.87
C ASN A 180 5.88 3.18 17.90
N LYS A 181 6.57 2.06 17.66
CA LYS A 181 7.69 1.65 18.50
C LYS A 181 8.88 2.60 18.27
N PRO A 182 9.75 2.81 19.27
CA PRO A 182 10.96 3.61 19.09
C PRO A 182 11.83 3.06 17.96
N GLU A 183 11.92 1.74 17.86
CA GLU A 183 12.72 1.08 16.83
C GLU A 183 12.19 -0.32 16.46
N TRP A 184 12.61 -0.78 15.29
CA TRP A 184 12.45 -2.16 14.85
C TRP A 184 13.64 -2.59 13.99
N LYS A 185 14.23 -3.74 14.33
CA LYS A 185 15.35 -4.35 13.62
C LYS A 185 14.90 -5.58 12.83
N ILE A 186 15.43 -5.74 11.62
CA ILE A 186 15.17 -6.89 10.74
C ILE A 186 16.44 -7.26 9.97
N SER A 187 16.67 -8.56 9.73
CA SER A 187 17.77 -8.98 8.86
C SER A 187 17.52 -8.54 7.41
N LEU A 188 18.58 -8.24 6.67
CA LEU A 188 18.46 -7.80 5.28
C LEU A 188 17.78 -8.87 4.40
N GLU A 189 18.08 -10.14 4.63
CA GLU A 189 17.48 -11.28 3.93
C GLU A 189 15.96 -11.37 4.17
N LEU A 190 15.51 -11.24 5.42
CA LEU A 190 14.09 -11.30 5.72
C LEU A 190 13.35 -10.07 5.15
N LEU A 191 13.98 -8.90 5.19
CA LEU A 191 13.44 -7.70 4.57
C LEU A 191 13.31 -7.88 3.05
N HIS A 192 14.34 -8.41 2.39
CA HIS A 192 14.33 -8.74 0.96
C HIS A 192 13.15 -9.65 0.61
N LYS A 193 12.97 -10.75 1.35
CA LYS A 193 11.83 -11.66 1.19
C LYS A 193 10.48 -10.95 1.39
N LYS A 194 10.33 -10.12 2.42
CA LYS A 194 9.09 -9.34 2.68
C LYS A 194 8.80 -8.30 1.60
N THR A 195 9.81 -7.72 0.96
CA THR A 195 9.60 -6.77 -0.14
C THR A 195 9.04 -7.45 -1.39
N GLY A 196 9.38 -8.72 -1.64
CA GLY A 196 9.01 -9.43 -2.86
C GLY A 196 9.79 -8.97 -4.10
N ILE A 197 10.90 -8.24 -3.92
CA ILE A 197 11.77 -7.84 -5.02
C ILE A 197 12.49 -9.08 -5.60
N THR A 198 12.71 -9.08 -6.91
CA THR A 198 13.39 -10.17 -7.63
C THR A 198 14.88 -10.00 -7.76
N ASP A 199 15.38 -8.79 -7.50
CA ASP A 199 16.80 -8.50 -7.61
C ASP A 199 17.62 -9.33 -6.62
N VAL A 200 18.84 -9.65 -7.00
CA VAL A 200 19.77 -10.37 -6.11
C VAL A 200 20.04 -9.56 -4.84
N LEU A 201 20.26 -10.26 -3.71
CA LEU A 201 20.45 -9.65 -2.39
C LEU A 201 21.56 -8.58 -2.37
N ARG A 202 22.60 -8.73 -3.20
CA ARG A 202 23.67 -7.72 -3.37
C ARG A 202 23.12 -6.37 -3.84
N ASN A 203 22.27 -6.35 -4.86
CA ASN A 203 21.68 -5.13 -5.40
C ASN A 203 20.70 -4.52 -4.39
N PHE A 204 19.95 -5.37 -3.70
CA PHE A 204 19.07 -4.93 -2.62
C PHE A 204 19.84 -4.26 -1.47
N ARG A 205 21.00 -4.82 -1.08
CA ARG A 205 21.90 -4.20 -0.09
C ARG A 205 22.34 -2.81 -0.52
N VAL A 206 22.69 -2.62 -1.79
CA VAL A 206 23.05 -1.30 -2.33
C VAL A 206 21.87 -0.33 -2.26
N ALA A 207 20.66 -0.79 -2.60
CA ALA A 207 19.45 0.02 -2.49
C ALA A 207 19.15 0.45 -1.04
N ILE A 208 19.26 -0.46 -0.07
CA ILE A 208 19.10 -0.15 1.36
C ILE A 208 20.15 0.84 1.85
N ASN A 209 21.42 0.66 1.47
CA ASN A 209 22.46 1.63 1.82
C ASN A 209 22.20 3.01 1.21
N SER A 210 21.71 3.07 -0.03
CA SER A 210 21.33 4.33 -0.66
C SER A 210 20.17 4.99 0.06
N LEU A 211 19.14 4.23 0.45
CA LEU A 211 18.00 4.74 1.22
C LEU A 211 18.43 5.26 2.59
N ALA A 212 19.27 4.51 3.32
CA ALA A 212 19.81 4.89 4.62
C ALA A 212 20.62 6.20 4.55
N LYS A 213 21.44 6.37 3.51
CA LYS A 213 22.21 7.62 3.30
C LYS A 213 21.34 8.81 2.93
N ALA A 214 20.30 8.58 2.11
CA ALA A 214 19.39 9.65 1.70
C ALA A 214 18.49 10.10 2.87
N ASP A 215 18.18 9.19 3.79
CA ASP A 215 17.33 9.41 4.96
C ASP A 215 15.99 10.09 4.63
N VAL A 216 15.39 9.69 3.50
CA VAL A 216 14.14 10.27 2.96
C VAL A 216 12.88 9.50 3.35
N LEU A 217 13.00 8.44 4.15
CA LEU A 217 11.86 7.61 4.52
C LEU A 217 10.98 8.39 5.52
N PRO A 218 9.69 8.64 5.21
CA PRO A 218 8.80 9.33 6.15
C PRO A 218 8.69 8.57 7.46
N ASP A 219 8.46 9.28 8.57
CA ASP A 219 8.28 8.77 9.93
C ASP A 219 9.47 7.98 10.54
N TYR A 220 10.42 7.51 9.73
CA TYR A 220 11.49 6.61 10.17
C TYR A 220 12.87 7.04 9.66
N HIS A 221 13.86 7.02 10.55
CA HIS A 221 15.26 6.92 10.16
C HIS A 221 15.59 5.48 9.75
N VAL A 222 16.48 5.32 8.77
CA VAL A 222 16.93 4.00 8.30
C VAL A 222 18.43 3.87 8.53
N LYS A 223 18.84 2.86 9.28
CA LYS A 223 20.26 2.52 9.48
C LYS A 223 20.52 1.11 8.96
N PHE A 224 21.60 0.94 8.21
CA PHE A 224 22.10 -0.37 7.81
C PHE A 224 23.33 -0.73 8.66
N GLU A 225 23.27 -1.85 9.37
CA GLU A 225 24.36 -2.39 10.18
C GLU A 225 25.05 -3.52 9.42
N LYS A 226 26.29 -3.28 9.00
CA LYS A 226 27.05 -4.21 8.15
C LYS A 226 27.44 -5.48 8.90
N GLU A 227 27.78 -5.34 10.17
CA GLU A 227 28.30 -6.39 11.04
C GLU A 227 27.25 -7.47 11.29
N SER A 228 25.98 -7.07 11.41
CA SER A 228 24.85 -7.97 11.63
C SER A 228 23.95 -8.16 10.41
N ASP A 229 24.38 -7.64 9.25
CA ASP A 229 23.64 -7.60 7.99
C ASP A 229 22.14 -7.28 8.18
N SER A 230 21.87 -6.23 8.95
CA SER A 230 20.54 -5.89 9.44
C SER A 230 20.18 -4.44 9.14
N VAL A 231 18.88 -4.19 9.06
CA VAL A 231 18.29 -2.85 8.88
C VAL A 231 17.53 -2.48 10.14
N ILE A 232 17.77 -1.28 10.65
CA ILE A 232 17.06 -0.71 11.78
C ILE A 232 16.22 0.46 11.28
N PHE A 233 14.94 0.45 11.66
CA PHE A 233 14.01 1.55 11.46
C PHE A 233 13.71 2.19 12.80
N SER A 234 14.12 3.43 13.00
CA SER A 234 13.89 4.18 14.24
C SER A 234 12.87 5.28 13.97
N ASN A 235 11.88 5.44 14.85
CA ASN A 235 10.87 6.49 14.68
C ASN A 235 11.52 7.88 14.77
N ARG A 236 11.14 8.80 13.88
CA ARG A 236 11.63 10.18 13.87
C ARG A 236 11.05 11.03 15.00
N ASP A 237 9.91 10.64 15.57
CA ASP A 237 9.30 11.32 16.71
C ASP A 237 10.04 10.88 18.00
N PRO A 238 10.85 11.75 18.62
CA PRO A 238 11.64 11.40 19.79
C PRO A 238 10.76 11.07 21.01
N ASP A 239 9.53 11.61 21.04
CA ASP A 239 8.59 11.43 22.13
C ASP A 239 7.69 10.21 21.93
N ILE A 240 7.88 9.43 20.86
CA ILE A 240 6.97 8.33 20.53
C ILE A 240 6.89 7.30 21.66
N GLY A 241 8.00 7.06 22.36
CA GLY A 241 8.05 6.16 23.52
C GLY A 241 7.12 6.62 24.64
N ALA A 242 7.18 7.90 24.99
CA ALA A 242 6.31 8.51 26.00
C ALA A 242 4.83 8.49 25.57
N LYS A 243 4.55 8.85 24.31
CA LYS A 243 3.19 8.83 23.73
C LYS A 243 2.57 7.44 23.74
N VAL A 244 3.35 6.40 23.44
CA VAL A 244 2.88 5.00 23.49
C VAL A 244 2.58 4.55 24.92
N MET A 245 3.43 4.93 25.90
CA MET A 245 3.19 4.62 27.31
C MET A 245 1.93 5.29 27.84
N LEU A 246 1.74 6.59 27.56
CA LEU A 246 0.54 7.35 27.93
C LEU A 246 -0.75 6.74 27.35
N LYS A 247 -0.72 6.35 26.07
CA LYS A 247 -1.89 5.73 25.43
C LYS A 247 -2.24 4.38 26.05
N ARG A 248 -1.26 3.60 26.49
CA ARG A 248 -1.48 2.34 27.20
C ARG A 248 -2.06 2.58 28.60
N ALA A 249 -1.55 3.56 29.35
CA ALA A 249 -2.06 3.90 30.68
C ALA A 249 -3.55 4.32 30.63
N ASN A 250 -3.95 5.08 29.62
CA ASN A 250 -5.35 5.51 29.43
C ASN A 250 -6.29 4.41 28.88
N LEU A 251 -5.79 3.21 28.55
CA LEU A 251 -6.62 2.06 28.15
C LEU A 251 -6.98 1.15 29.35
N PHE A 252 -6.41 1.42 30.53
CA PHE A 252 -6.66 0.67 31.78
C PHE A 252 -7.46 1.48 32.82
N ASN A 253 -7.95 2.66 32.44
CA ASN A 253 -8.91 3.48 33.19
C ASN A 253 -10.19 3.64 32.37
#